data_AF-A0A1G4JGB3-F1
#
_entry.id   AF-A0A1G4JGB3-F1
#
_cell.length_a   1.000
_cell.length_b   1.000
_cell.length_c   1.000
_cell.angle_alpha   90.00
_cell.angle_beta   90.00
_cell.angle_gamma   90.00
#
_symmetry.space_group_name_H-M   'P 1'
#
loop_
_entity.id
_entity.type
_entity.pdbx_description
1 polymer ?
#
loop_
_entity_poly.entity_id
_entity_poly.type
_entity_poly.pdbx_seq_one_letter_code
_entity_poly.pdbx_strand_id
1 'polypeptide(L)'
;MFRTPVLNPLRRLIKYQSTAAVPEGTNAIKELPINVEAVYHAPLKIPIEHGDLIADVQLRSYDYENLDFYADFMLRAGFYLGMPLTGPKPLPTRRERWTVIRSPFAQANSKENFERHTHKRLIRVWDTNPEVVELWLSYITKHSIAGVGIKCNIYQKEGIKLQETLKQSSLLAGEHKSQSLDEAVGEKVLELLNNEAFKKHM
;
A
#
# COMPACT_ATOMS: atom_id res chain seq x y z
N MET A 1 -13.94 -10.70 -47.96
CA MET A 1 -12.91 -9.64 -47.98
C MET A 1 -13.01 -8.84 -46.69
N PHE A 2 -12.00 -9.00 -45.84
CA PHE A 2 -11.51 -8.17 -44.73
C PHE A 2 -12.50 -7.43 -43.79
N ARG A 3 -12.68 -8.03 -42.60
CA ARG A 3 -13.04 -7.34 -41.37
C ARG A 3 -11.83 -6.51 -40.91
N THR A 4 -12.00 -5.20 -40.75
CA THR A 4 -11.08 -4.34 -40.00
C THR A 4 -11.61 -4.18 -38.56
N PRO A 5 -10.80 -4.42 -37.51
CA PRO A 5 -11.16 -4.00 -36.17
C PRO A 5 -10.78 -2.53 -35.99
N VAL A 6 -11.79 -1.68 -35.74
CA VAL A 6 -11.60 -0.29 -35.32
C VAL A 6 -11.02 -0.31 -33.90
N LEU A 7 -9.72 -0.02 -33.79
CA LEU A 7 -9.04 0.22 -32.53
C LEU A 7 -9.70 1.39 -31.79
N ASN A 8 -10.11 1.14 -30.55
CA ASN A 8 -10.79 2.07 -29.67
C ASN A 8 -9.83 3.21 -29.23
N PRO A 9 -10.12 4.50 -29.54
CA PRO A 9 -9.19 5.59 -29.26
C PRO A 9 -9.48 6.25 -27.91
N LEU A 10 -9.37 5.52 -26.79
CA LEU A 10 -9.52 6.11 -25.44
C LEU A 10 -8.54 5.51 -24.42
N ARG A 11 -7.24 5.74 -24.63
CA ARG A 11 -6.25 5.83 -23.54
C ARG A 11 -5.72 7.26 -23.46
N ARG A 12 -6.53 8.16 -22.87
CA ARG A 12 -6.00 9.38 -22.26
C ARG A 12 -5.76 9.07 -20.79
N LEU A 13 -4.57 8.58 -20.47
CA LEU A 13 -4.03 8.60 -19.12
C LEU A 13 -2.85 9.58 -19.12
N ILE A 14 -2.78 10.34 -18.04
CA ILE A 14 -1.92 11.50 -17.82
C ILE A 14 -0.48 11.21 -18.24
N LYS A 15 0.02 11.96 -19.22
CA LYS A 15 1.43 11.97 -19.60
C LYS A 15 2.20 12.63 -18.45
N TYR A 16 2.95 11.87 -17.66
CA TYR A 16 4.19 12.43 -17.12
C TYR A 16 5.10 12.64 -18.34
N GLN A 17 5.19 13.88 -18.81
CA GLN A 17 6.12 14.24 -19.88
C GLN A 17 7.53 14.16 -19.30
N SER A 18 8.27 13.10 -19.59
CA SER A 18 9.73 13.21 -19.64
C SER A 18 10.06 14.07 -20.87
N THR A 19 10.28 15.36 -20.66
CA THR A 19 10.83 16.29 -21.66
C THR A 19 12.31 15.97 -21.90
N ALA A 20 12.58 14.81 -22.49
CA ALA A 20 13.86 14.50 -23.11
C ALA A 20 13.55 13.81 -24.45
N ALA A 21 13.71 14.57 -25.53
CA ALA A 21 13.66 14.01 -26.88
C ALA A 21 14.79 12.98 -27.00
N VAL A 22 14.44 11.72 -27.20
CA VAL A 22 15.41 10.65 -27.48
C VAL A 22 15.86 10.79 -28.94
N PRO A 23 17.15 10.98 -29.22
CA PRO A 23 17.64 11.10 -30.58
C PRO A 23 17.54 9.75 -31.30
N GLU A 24 16.88 9.75 -32.46
CA GLU A 24 16.82 8.59 -33.35
C GLU A 24 18.20 8.38 -34.00
N GLY A 25 18.94 7.41 -33.48
CA GLY A 25 20.25 7.00 -33.99
C GLY A 25 20.38 5.48 -33.94
N THR A 26 20.62 4.88 -35.09
CA THR A 26 20.88 3.45 -35.32
C THR A 26 21.85 2.84 -34.31
N ASN A 27 21.34 2.10 -33.32
CA ASN A 27 22.15 1.35 -32.35
C ASN A 27 21.35 0.16 -31.83
N ALA A 28 22.00 -0.99 -31.68
CA ALA A 28 21.44 -2.20 -31.09
C ALA A 28 20.58 -1.86 -29.86
N ILE A 29 19.32 -2.30 -29.86
CA ILE A 29 18.39 -2.09 -28.75
C ILE A 29 19.03 -2.77 -27.53
N LYS A 30 19.64 -1.99 -26.64
CA LYS A 30 19.89 -2.43 -25.27
C LYS A 30 18.53 -2.46 -24.60
N GLU A 31 17.82 -3.57 -24.78
CA GLU A 31 16.57 -3.81 -24.09
C GLU A 31 16.87 -3.71 -22.58
N LEU A 32 16.27 -2.71 -21.95
CA LEU A 32 16.39 -2.56 -20.50
C LEU A 32 15.79 -3.79 -19.85
N PRO A 33 16.32 -4.24 -18.69
CA PRO A 33 15.71 -5.35 -17.99
C PRO A 33 14.28 -4.98 -17.56
N ILE A 34 13.38 -5.97 -17.54
CA ILE A 34 11.94 -5.76 -17.40
C ILE A 34 11.54 -5.02 -16.12
N ASN A 35 12.34 -5.14 -15.06
CA ASN A 35 12.14 -4.43 -13.81
C ASN A 35 12.37 -2.92 -13.96
N VAL A 36 13.42 -2.52 -14.68
CA VAL A 36 13.73 -1.12 -14.98
C VAL A 36 12.62 -0.54 -15.86
N GLU A 37 12.19 -1.29 -16.87
CA GLU A 37 11.07 -0.90 -17.72
C GLU A 37 9.76 -0.74 -16.92
N ALA A 38 9.46 -1.67 -16.01
CA ALA A 38 8.28 -1.61 -15.15
C ALA A 38 8.28 -0.37 -14.23
N VAL A 39 9.44 0.12 -13.78
CA VAL A 39 9.56 1.35 -12.99
C VAL A 39 9.12 2.58 -13.79
N TYR A 40 9.52 2.67 -15.06
CA TYR A 40 9.15 3.78 -15.94
C TYR A 40 7.68 3.78 -16.35
N HIS A 41 7.00 2.63 -16.24
CA HIS A 41 5.60 2.48 -16.58
C HIS A 41 4.68 2.47 -15.35
N ALA A 42 3.38 2.54 -15.63
CA ALA A 42 2.33 2.43 -14.60
C ALA A 42 2.37 1.05 -13.91
N PRO A 43 1.98 0.95 -12.64
CA PRO A 43 2.05 -0.31 -11.89
C PRO A 43 1.13 -1.36 -12.51
N LEU A 44 1.68 -2.56 -12.65
CA LEU A 44 0.96 -3.73 -13.14
C LEU A 44 -0.08 -4.19 -12.09
N LYS A 45 -1.16 -4.82 -12.57
CA LYS A 45 -2.26 -5.28 -11.71
C LYS A 45 -2.61 -6.72 -12.05
N ILE A 46 -2.83 -7.51 -11.00
CA ILE A 46 -3.28 -8.90 -11.08
C ILE A 46 -4.82 -8.89 -11.08
N PRO A 47 -5.48 -9.70 -11.92
CA PRO A 47 -6.94 -9.83 -11.92
C PRO A 47 -7.47 -10.45 -10.62
N ILE A 48 -8.71 -10.15 -10.28
CA ILE A 48 -9.42 -10.69 -9.11
C ILE A 48 -10.22 -11.92 -9.55
N GLU A 49 -10.11 -13.04 -8.83
CA GLU A 49 -10.76 -14.31 -9.22
C GLU A 49 -12.03 -14.57 -8.41
N HIS A 50 -11.94 -14.51 -7.08
CA HIS A 50 -13.02 -14.88 -6.16
C HIS A 50 -13.73 -13.67 -5.58
N GLY A 51 -13.06 -12.52 -5.50
CA GLY A 51 -13.66 -11.29 -4.99
C GLY A 51 -13.79 -11.26 -3.47
N ASP A 52 -12.94 -12.02 -2.78
CA ASP A 52 -12.88 -12.04 -1.33
C ASP A 52 -12.00 -10.90 -0.81
N LEU A 53 -12.63 -9.95 -0.10
CA LEU A 53 -11.91 -8.85 0.52
C LEU A 53 -11.23 -9.33 1.81
N ILE A 54 -9.90 -9.28 1.83
CA ILE A 54 -9.11 -9.69 3.00
C ILE A 54 -8.57 -8.50 3.76
N ALA A 55 -8.17 -7.43 3.08
CA ALA A 55 -7.72 -6.23 3.77
C ALA A 55 -8.16 -4.96 3.05
N ASP A 56 -8.46 -3.95 3.84
CA ASP A 56 -8.52 -2.58 3.38
C ASP A 56 -7.36 -1.79 4.00
N VAL A 57 -6.76 -0.93 3.19
CA VAL A 57 -5.72 0.01 3.65
C VAL A 57 -6.13 1.40 3.27
N GLN A 58 -6.36 2.22 4.28
CA GLN A 58 -6.68 3.63 4.15
C GLN A 58 -5.43 4.47 4.42
N LEU A 59 -5.00 5.21 3.40
CA LEU A 59 -3.95 6.21 3.51
C LEU A 59 -4.56 7.57 3.83
N ARG A 60 -3.93 8.32 4.72
CA ARG A 60 -4.32 9.69 5.09
C ARG A 60 -3.08 10.58 5.09
N SER A 61 -3.16 11.73 4.46
CA SER A 61 -2.07 12.72 4.43
C SER A 61 -2.65 14.13 4.33
N TYR A 62 -1.86 15.12 4.72
CA TYR A 62 -2.16 16.53 4.44
C TYR A 62 -1.70 16.97 3.05
N ASP A 63 -0.72 16.26 2.47
CA ASP A 63 -0.20 16.49 1.12
C ASP A 63 -0.60 15.35 0.17
N TYR A 64 -0.93 15.67 -1.08
CA TYR A 64 -1.36 14.68 -2.08
C TYR A 64 -0.19 13.96 -2.76
N GLU A 65 0.93 14.64 -2.99
CA GLU A 65 2.06 14.11 -3.79
C GLU A 65 2.70 12.88 -3.13
N ASN A 66 3.13 13.01 -1.87
CA ASN A 66 3.69 11.89 -1.11
C ASN A 66 2.70 10.73 -0.95
N LEU A 67 1.40 11.04 -0.84
CA LEU A 67 0.36 10.04 -0.66
C LEU A 67 0.05 9.28 -1.96
N ASP A 68 0.07 9.94 -3.11
CA ASP A 68 -0.11 9.29 -4.41
C ASP A 68 1.15 8.50 -4.81
N PHE A 69 2.36 9.02 -4.52
CA PHE A 69 3.63 8.31 -4.68
C PHE A 69 3.67 7.02 -3.84
N TYR A 70 3.30 7.13 -2.56
CA TYR A 70 3.28 5.98 -1.67
C TYR A 70 2.24 4.94 -2.07
N ALA A 71 1.06 5.38 -2.53
CA ALA A 71 0.06 4.47 -3.07
C ALA A 71 0.57 3.71 -4.30
N ASP A 72 1.33 4.35 -5.20
CA ASP A 72 1.96 3.69 -6.35
C ASP A 72 2.99 2.64 -5.90
N PHE A 73 3.83 3.00 -4.93
CA PHE A 73 4.81 2.09 -4.34
C PHE A 73 4.16 0.85 -3.73
N MET A 74 3.08 1.03 -2.96
CA MET A 74 2.32 -0.06 -2.35
C MET A 74 1.73 -1.02 -3.40
N LEU A 75 1.23 -0.50 -4.52
CA LEU A 75 0.72 -1.31 -5.62
C LEU A 75 1.82 -2.16 -6.26
N ARG A 76 3.01 -1.58 -6.48
CA ARG A 76 4.16 -2.30 -7.03
C ARG A 76 4.59 -3.43 -6.10
N ALA A 77 4.69 -3.15 -4.80
CA ALA A 77 5.04 -4.16 -3.79
C ALA A 77 4.04 -5.33 -3.79
N GLY A 78 2.73 -5.03 -3.84
CA GLY A 78 1.70 -6.07 -3.88
C GLY A 78 1.70 -6.89 -5.18
N PHE A 79 2.02 -6.27 -6.31
CA PHE A 79 2.16 -6.98 -7.59
C PHE A 79 3.24 -8.08 -7.52
N TYR A 80 4.42 -7.77 -6.94
CA TYR A 80 5.49 -8.76 -6.79
C TYR A 80 5.14 -9.90 -5.81
N LEU A 81 4.29 -9.63 -4.82
CA LEU A 81 3.79 -10.65 -3.89
C LEU A 81 2.64 -11.49 -4.46
N GLY A 82 2.21 -11.22 -5.70
CA GLY A 82 1.09 -11.95 -6.32
C GLY A 82 -0.29 -11.52 -5.83
N MET A 83 -0.38 -10.37 -5.15
CA MET A 83 -1.63 -9.91 -4.53
C MET A 83 -2.49 -9.13 -5.53
N PRO A 84 -3.76 -9.51 -5.75
CA PRO A 84 -4.67 -8.70 -6.55
C PRO A 84 -5.11 -7.47 -5.76
N LEU A 85 -4.45 -6.33 -6.04
CA LEU A 85 -4.74 -5.05 -5.43
C LEU A 85 -5.64 -4.18 -6.32
N THR A 86 -6.69 -3.63 -5.73
CA THR A 86 -7.42 -2.52 -6.35
C THR A 86 -6.74 -1.19 -6.03
N GLY A 87 -6.47 -0.43 -7.10
CA GLY A 87 -5.73 0.84 -7.06
C GLY A 87 -6.28 1.89 -6.09
N PRO A 88 -5.53 2.99 -5.87
CA PRO A 88 -5.89 4.01 -4.89
C PRO A 88 -7.20 4.67 -5.27
N LYS A 89 -8.28 4.25 -4.61
CA LYS A 89 -9.58 4.89 -4.75
C LYS A 89 -9.54 6.21 -3.96
N PRO A 90 -9.71 7.37 -4.60
CA PRO A 90 -9.78 8.64 -3.89
C PRO A 90 -11.05 8.67 -3.05
N LEU A 91 -10.88 8.82 -1.73
CA LEU A 91 -11.99 9.08 -0.83
C LEU A 91 -12.17 10.60 -0.67
N PRO A 92 -13.37 11.07 -0.34
CA PRO A 92 -13.62 12.50 -0.12
C PRO A 92 -12.65 13.10 0.89
N THR A 93 -12.07 14.25 0.54
CA THR A 93 -11.16 14.99 1.39
C THR A 93 -11.92 15.62 2.56
N ARG A 94 -11.34 15.59 3.76
CA ARG A 94 -11.91 16.29 4.91
C ARG A 94 -11.31 17.70 4.95
N ARG A 95 -12.15 18.73 4.93
CA ARG A 95 -11.73 20.14 5.07
C ARG A 95 -12.11 20.65 6.45
N GLU A 96 -11.12 20.79 7.31
CA GLU A 96 -11.26 21.41 8.63
C GLU A 96 -10.96 22.91 8.47
N ARG A 97 -11.85 23.78 8.97
CA ARG A 97 -11.70 25.23 8.87
C ARG A 97 -11.76 25.83 10.26
N TRP A 98 -10.90 26.80 10.54
CA TRP A 98 -10.94 27.59 11.77
C TRP A 98 -10.64 29.05 11.47
N THR A 99 -11.20 29.94 12.28
CA THR A 99 -11.03 31.38 12.13
C THR A 99 -10.37 31.93 13.38
N VAL A 100 -9.26 32.65 13.23
CA VAL A 100 -8.50 33.22 14.35
C VAL A 100 -8.45 34.73 14.19
N ILE A 101 -8.43 35.46 15.31
CA ILE A 101 -8.15 36.90 15.30
C ILE A 101 -6.68 37.10 14.93
N ARG A 102 -6.40 38.00 13.98
CA ARG A 102 -5.00 38.23 13.53
C ARG A 102 -4.14 38.89 14.60
N SER A 103 -4.74 39.83 15.34
CA SER A 103 -4.07 40.53 16.43
C SER A 103 -4.04 39.68 17.70
N PRO A 104 -2.96 39.73 18.50
CA PRO A 104 -2.95 39.12 19.82
C PRO A 104 -3.97 39.74 20.79
N PHE A 105 -4.42 40.98 20.57
CA PHE A 105 -5.35 41.67 21.46
C PHE A 105 -6.37 42.58 20.74
N ALA A 106 -7.60 42.60 21.28
CA ALA A 106 -8.75 43.50 21.04
C ALA A 106 -9.32 43.66 19.60
N GLN A 107 -8.55 43.42 18.54
CA GLN A 107 -8.98 43.71 17.15
C GLN A 107 -9.85 42.60 16.52
N ALA A 108 -11.03 42.33 17.08
CA ALA A 108 -11.90 41.22 16.67
C ALA A 108 -12.48 41.32 15.24
N ASN A 109 -12.51 42.52 14.64
CA ASN A 109 -12.94 42.73 13.25
C ASN A 109 -11.92 42.18 12.24
N SER A 110 -10.66 42.02 12.65
CA SER A 110 -9.59 41.45 11.82
C SER A 110 -9.45 39.96 12.09
N LYS A 111 -10.10 39.14 11.25
CA LYS A 111 -10.05 37.67 11.33
C LYS A 111 -9.33 37.07 10.12
N GLU A 112 -8.72 35.92 10.32
CA GLU A 112 -8.07 35.11 9.30
C GLU A 112 -8.64 33.70 9.31
N ASN A 113 -8.89 33.17 8.11
CA ASN A 113 -9.43 31.85 7.91
C ASN A 113 -8.27 30.91 7.58
N PHE A 114 -8.17 29.82 8.33
CA PHE A 114 -7.23 28.75 8.08
C PHE A 114 -7.98 27.47 7.73
N GLU A 115 -7.30 26.60 6.99
CA GLU A 115 -7.84 25.31 6.63
C GLU A 115 -6.79 24.21 6.64
N ARG A 116 -7.26 22.99 6.88
CA ARG A 116 -6.48 21.78 6.73
C ARG A 116 -7.28 20.76 5.94
N HIS A 117 -6.68 20.29 4.86
CA HIS A 117 -7.25 19.24 4.03
C HIS A 117 -6.61 17.91 4.41
N THR A 118 -7.42 16.92 4.76
CA THR A 118 -6.96 15.54 4.89
C THR A 118 -7.35 14.78 3.63
N HIS A 119 -6.35 14.50 2.80
CA HIS A 119 -6.48 13.64 1.64
C HIS A 119 -6.52 12.19 2.07
N LYS A 120 -7.41 11.42 1.44
CA LYS A 120 -7.64 10.00 1.77
C LYS A 120 -7.59 9.16 0.51
N ARG A 121 -6.91 8.01 0.57
CA ARG A 121 -6.95 6.97 -0.45
C ARG A 121 -7.30 5.64 0.19
N LEU A 122 -7.95 4.77 -0.58
CA LEU A 122 -8.26 3.41 -0.18
C LEU A 122 -7.64 2.44 -1.17
N ILE A 123 -6.84 1.52 -0.66
CA ILE A 123 -6.34 0.35 -1.38
C ILE A 123 -7.05 -0.87 -0.80
N ARG A 124 -7.50 -1.78 -1.67
CA ARG A 124 -8.18 -3.01 -1.24
C ARG A 124 -7.40 -4.21 -1.74
N VAL A 125 -7.18 -5.15 -0.84
CA VAL A 125 -6.51 -6.43 -1.08
C VAL A 125 -7.56 -7.51 -1.24
N TRP A 126 -7.46 -8.26 -2.34
CA TRP A 126 -8.35 -9.37 -2.65
C TRP A 126 -7.59 -10.70 -2.64
N ASP A 127 -8.29 -11.82 -2.49
CA ASP A 127 -7.86 -13.20 -2.79
C ASP A 127 -6.39 -13.56 -2.43
N THR A 128 -5.89 -13.14 -1.27
CA THR A 128 -4.51 -13.34 -0.78
C THR A 128 -4.48 -14.13 0.54
N ASN A 129 -3.42 -14.91 0.77
CA ASN A 129 -3.15 -15.53 2.08
C ASN A 129 -2.84 -14.47 3.17
N PRO A 130 -3.38 -14.61 4.41
CA PRO A 130 -3.11 -13.67 5.51
C PRO A 130 -1.63 -13.44 5.80
N GLU A 131 -0.78 -14.46 5.72
CA GLU A 131 0.67 -14.33 5.99
C GLU A 131 1.36 -13.39 4.98
N VAL A 132 0.95 -13.47 3.70
CA VAL A 132 1.47 -12.60 2.65
C VAL A 132 1.02 -11.16 2.85
N VAL A 133 -0.21 -10.95 3.36
CA VAL A 133 -0.71 -9.63 3.72
C VAL A 133 0.11 -9.03 4.86
N GLU A 134 0.44 -9.82 5.88
CA GLU A 134 1.31 -9.38 6.98
C GLU A 134 2.71 -9.02 6.50
N LEU A 135 3.31 -9.84 5.63
CA LEU A 135 4.59 -9.54 5.00
C LEU A 135 4.55 -8.23 4.21
N TRP A 136 3.50 -8.02 3.41
CA TRP A 136 3.29 -6.80 2.64
C TRP A 136 3.14 -5.57 3.54
N LEU A 137 2.35 -5.68 4.62
CA LEU A 137 2.18 -4.61 5.59
C LEU A 137 3.49 -4.28 6.31
N SER A 138 4.27 -5.29 6.71
CA SER A 138 5.59 -5.12 7.32
C SER A 138 6.58 -4.42 6.37
N TYR A 139 6.58 -4.81 5.10
CA TYR A 139 7.43 -4.16 4.09
C TYR A 139 7.07 -2.68 3.89
N ILE A 140 5.78 -2.39 3.87
CA ILE A 140 5.25 -1.04 3.66
C ILE A 140 5.54 -0.13 4.86
N THR A 141 5.37 -0.62 6.09
CA THR A 141 5.68 0.15 7.30
C THR A 141 7.17 0.43 7.41
N LYS A 142 8.02 -0.54 7.05
CA LYS A 142 9.49 -0.38 7.00
C LYS A 142 9.91 0.71 6.02
N HIS A 143 9.27 0.80 4.87
CA HIS A 143 9.57 1.78 3.81
C HIS A 143 8.53 2.92 3.74
N SER A 144 8.00 3.35 4.89
CA SER A 144 7.00 4.43 4.95
C SER A 144 7.60 5.78 4.56
N ILE A 145 6.85 6.56 3.76
CA ILE A 145 7.18 7.95 3.44
C ILE A 145 6.73 8.89 4.57
N ALA A 146 7.35 10.06 4.67
CA ALA A 146 6.94 11.09 5.62
C ALA A 146 5.57 11.70 5.27
N GLY A 147 4.78 12.02 6.30
CA GLY A 147 3.50 12.71 6.16
C GLY A 147 2.31 11.82 5.80
N VAL A 148 2.51 10.52 5.56
CA VAL A 148 1.44 9.56 5.26
C VAL A 148 1.13 8.69 6.48
N GLY A 149 -0.10 8.77 6.97
CA GLY A 149 -0.65 7.88 7.98
C GLY A 149 -1.39 6.71 7.34
N ILE A 150 -1.20 5.51 7.89
CA ILE A 150 -1.76 4.27 7.38
C ILE A 150 -2.74 3.71 8.41
N LYS A 151 -3.91 3.27 7.95
CA LYS A 151 -4.85 2.47 8.73
C LYS A 151 -5.19 1.21 7.94
N CYS A 152 -5.05 0.05 8.55
CA CYS A 152 -5.39 -1.23 7.93
C CYS A 152 -6.57 -1.86 8.68
N ASN A 153 -7.61 -2.31 7.97
CA ASN A 153 -8.59 -3.25 8.51
C ASN A 153 -8.39 -4.60 7.82
N ILE A 154 -8.15 -5.65 8.61
CA ILE A 154 -7.98 -7.03 8.13
C ILE A 154 -9.28 -7.79 8.42
N TYR A 155 -9.74 -8.54 7.42
CA TYR A 155 -10.94 -9.35 7.44
C TYR A 155 -10.51 -10.82 7.41
N GLN A 156 -10.81 -11.54 8.49
CA GLN A 156 -10.56 -12.97 8.60
C GLN A 156 -11.89 -13.72 8.58
N LYS A 157 -12.01 -14.71 7.69
CA LYS A 157 -13.17 -15.59 7.64
C LYS A 157 -12.90 -16.79 8.54
N GLU A 158 -13.74 -16.98 9.54
CA GLU A 158 -13.66 -18.12 10.44
C GLU A 158 -14.99 -18.88 10.49
N GLY A 159 -14.93 -20.17 10.84
CA GLY A 159 -16.13 -20.98 11.04
C GLY A 159 -16.87 -20.62 12.32
N ILE A 160 -18.14 -21.02 12.42
CA ILE A 160 -18.99 -20.71 13.61
C ILE A 160 -18.42 -21.35 14.89
N LYS A 161 -17.69 -22.47 14.78
CA LYS A 161 -17.05 -23.16 15.91
C LYS A 161 -15.58 -22.74 16.08
N LEU A 162 -15.36 -21.64 16.80
CA LEU A 162 -14.00 -21.09 17.00
C LEU A 162 -13.12 -21.89 17.98
N GLN A 163 -13.70 -22.50 19.01
CA GLN A 163 -12.95 -23.14 20.09
C GLN A 163 -12.15 -24.37 19.66
N GLU A 164 -12.61 -25.09 18.63
CA GLU A 164 -11.94 -26.29 18.11
C GLU A 164 -10.75 -25.90 17.21
N THR A 165 -10.90 -24.84 16.41
CA THR A 165 -9.87 -24.35 15.48
C THR A 165 -8.67 -23.73 16.20
N LEU A 166 -8.90 -22.95 17.27
CA LEU A 166 -7.81 -22.32 18.05
C LEU A 166 -6.87 -23.33 18.72
N LYS A 167 -7.37 -24.53 19.05
CA LYS A 167 -6.55 -25.60 19.65
C LYS A 167 -5.63 -26.27 18.63
N GLN A 168 -5.95 -26.18 17.34
CA GLN A 168 -5.21 -26.81 16.25
C GLN A 168 -4.13 -25.89 15.65
N SER A 169 -4.30 -24.57 15.75
CA SER A 169 -3.40 -23.57 15.15
C SER A 169 -2.07 -23.38 15.88
N SER A 170 -1.82 -24.07 17.00
CA SER A 170 -0.61 -23.92 17.82
C SER A 170 0.63 -24.65 17.29
N LEU A 171 0.56 -25.30 16.12
CA LEU A 171 1.64 -26.13 15.58
C LEU A 171 1.95 -25.83 14.11
N LEU A 172 2.47 -24.64 13.80
CA LEU A 172 3.21 -24.41 12.56
C LEU A 172 4.47 -23.60 12.86
N ALA A 173 5.56 -24.33 13.12
CA ALA A 173 6.91 -23.79 13.17
C ALA A 173 7.56 -23.96 11.79
N GLY A 174 7.78 -22.84 11.10
CA GLY A 174 8.66 -22.77 9.94
C GLY A 174 9.87 -21.90 10.26
N GLU A 175 11.04 -22.50 10.42
CA GLU A 175 12.30 -21.76 10.58
C GLU A 175 12.80 -21.27 9.23
N HIS A 176 12.58 -19.99 8.93
CA HIS A 176 13.30 -19.30 7.88
C HIS A 176 13.96 -18.04 8.45
N LYS A 177 15.28 -18.10 8.62
CA LYS A 177 16.12 -16.95 9.01
C LYS A 177 16.28 -16.01 7.82
N SER A 178 15.80 -14.77 7.94
CA SER A 178 15.98 -13.72 6.93
C SER A 178 17.00 -12.68 7.38
N GLN A 179 18.18 -12.70 6.74
CA GLN A 179 19.46 -11.97 6.99
C GLN A 179 19.41 -10.42 7.06
N SER A 180 18.46 -9.80 7.78
CA SER A 180 18.35 -8.33 7.85
C SER A 180 18.48 -7.79 9.27
N LEU A 181 18.97 -6.54 9.41
CA LEU A 181 19.32 -5.89 10.70
C LEU A 181 18.22 -5.87 11.80
N ASP A 182 16.96 -6.10 11.46
CA ASP A 182 15.85 -6.26 12.42
C ASP A 182 15.84 -7.65 13.11
N GLU A 183 16.75 -8.54 12.71
CA GLU A 183 16.91 -9.90 13.22
C GLU A 183 17.11 -9.97 14.73
N ALA A 184 17.88 -9.07 15.37
CA ALA A 184 18.16 -9.18 16.80
C ALA A 184 16.89 -9.12 17.68
N VAL A 185 15.91 -8.29 17.29
CA VAL A 185 14.62 -8.23 18.00
C VAL A 185 13.78 -9.44 17.65
N GLY A 186 13.75 -9.85 16.38
CA GLY A 186 13.03 -11.05 15.93
C GLY A 186 13.52 -12.34 16.58
N GLU A 187 14.83 -12.55 16.63
CA GLU A 187 15.50 -13.68 17.28
C GLU A 187 15.16 -13.73 18.76
N LYS A 188 15.19 -12.58 19.46
CA LYS A 188 14.79 -12.50 20.86
C LYS A 188 13.30 -12.82 21.05
N VAL A 189 12.43 -12.38 20.16
CA VAL A 189 10.99 -12.72 20.20
C VAL A 189 10.81 -14.23 19.99
N LEU A 190 11.51 -14.84 19.03
CA LEU A 190 11.47 -16.29 18.81
C LEU A 190 12.00 -17.07 20.01
N GLU A 191 13.09 -16.62 20.63
CA GLU A 191 13.63 -17.21 21.86
C GLU A 191 12.61 -17.15 22.99
N LEU A 192 11.94 -16.01 23.18
CA LEU A 192 10.90 -15.84 24.20
C LEU A 192 9.67 -16.71 23.93
N LEU A 193 9.23 -16.82 22.68
CA LEU A 193 8.10 -17.69 22.28
C LEU A 193 8.42 -19.18 22.50
N ASN A 194 9.68 -19.58 22.30
CA ASN A 194 10.13 -20.95 22.46
C ASN A 194 10.40 -21.34 23.92
N ASN A 195 10.55 -20.37 24.82
CA ASN A 195 10.81 -20.60 26.24
C ASN A 195 9.65 -21.38 26.90
N GLU A 196 9.98 -22.42 27.66
CA GLU A 196 9.01 -23.24 28.39
C GLU A 196 8.19 -22.43 29.39
N ALA A 197 8.75 -21.35 29.95
CA ALA A 197 8.01 -20.44 30.82
C ALA A 197 6.81 -19.82 30.09
N PHE A 198 6.98 -19.43 28.82
CA PHE A 198 5.90 -18.87 28.01
C PHE A 198 4.84 -19.92 27.69
N LYS A 199 5.25 -21.16 27.34
CA LYS A 199 4.34 -22.28 27.09
C LYS A 199 3.52 -22.71 28.31
N LYS A 200 4.04 -22.51 29.53
CA LYS A 200 3.32 -22.80 30.78
C LYS A 200 2.25 -21.75 31.13
N HIS A 201 2.32 -20.56 30.54
CA HIS A 201 1.38 -19.45 30.80
C HIS A 201 0.25 -19.33 29.78
N MET A 202 0.38 -20.00 28.63
CA MET A 202 -0.70 -20.21 27.63
C MET A 202 -1.59 -21.38 28.04
#